data_AF-A0A1J7BL91-F1
#
_entry.id   AF-A0A1J7BL91-F1
#
_cell.length_a   1.000
_cell.length_b   1.000
_cell.length_c   1.000
_cell.angle_alpha   90.00
_cell.angle_beta   90.00
_cell.angle_gamma   90.00
#
_symmetry.space_group_name_H-M   'P 1'
#
loop_
_entity.id
_entity.type
_entity.pdbx_description
1 polymer ?
#
loop_
_entity_poly.entity_id
_entity_poly.type
_entity_poly.pdbx_seq_one_letter_code
_entity_poly.pdbx_strand_id
1 'polypeptide(L)' 'MQYAFRRHLNTSPLTYLRTVRLDLARRQLLAAAAASTTITEVAARWGFTASHFAALYRRSYGHPPTLDLHTQP' A
#
# COMPACT_ATOMS: atom_id res chain seq x y z
N MET A 1 -10.79 -30.05 -7.68
CA MET A 1 -11.30 -29.29 -8.84
C MET A 1 -11.59 -27.86 -8.42
N GLN A 2 -10.58 -27.01 -8.57
CA GLN A 2 -10.64 -25.55 -8.41
C GLN A 2 -11.41 -24.99 -9.61
N TYR A 3 -12.58 -24.34 -9.50
CA TYR A 3 -13.14 -23.46 -10.57
C TYR A 3 -14.44 -22.74 -10.19
N ALA A 4 -14.67 -22.35 -8.92
CA ALA A 4 -15.95 -21.75 -8.51
C ALA A 4 -15.86 -20.37 -7.81
N PHE A 5 -14.80 -19.59 -8.04
CA PHE A 5 -14.74 -18.20 -7.57
C PHE A 5 -14.38 -17.20 -8.67
N ARG A 6 -15.05 -17.31 -9.82
CA ARG A 6 -14.85 -16.39 -10.95
C ARG A 6 -16.09 -15.59 -11.38
N ARG A 7 -17.24 -15.68 -10.68
CA ARG A 7 -18.49 -15.08 -11.22
C ARG A 7 -19.31 -14.16 -10.31
N HIS A 8 -18.94 -13.86 -9.05
CA HIS A 8 -19.81 -13.01 -8.20
C HIS A 8 -19.15 -11.92 -7.36
N LEU A 9 -17.88 -11.58 -7.59
CA LEU A 9 -17.22 -10.50 -6.85
C LEU A 9 -16.53 -9.56 -7.84
N ASN A 10 -17.31 -8.70 -8.49
CA ASN A 10 -16.77 -7.54 -9.21
C ASN A 10 -16.20 -6.48 -8.25
N THR A 11 -16.33 -6.69 -6.94
CA THR A 11 -15.42 -6.15 -5.91
C THR A 11 -14.32 -7.17 -5.66
N SER A 12 -13.52 -7.37 -6.71
CA SER A 12 -12.58 -8.49 -6.89
C SER A 12 -11.73 -8.74 -5.64
N PRO A 13 -11.50 -9.99 -5.22
CA PRO A 13 -10.58 -10.35 -4.13
C PRO A 13 -9.23 -9.61 -4.20
N LEU A 14 -8.79 -9.28 -5.41
CA LEU A 14 -7.60 -8.47 -5.67
C LEU A 14 -7.70 -7.04 -5.13
N THR A 15 -8.86 -6.39 -5.22
CA THR A 15 -9.12 -5.05 -4.66
C THR A 15 -9.10 -5.09 -3.14
N TYR A 16 -9.71 -6.10 -2.52
CA TYR A 16 -9.67 -6.26 -1.06
C TYR A 16 -8.24 -6.49 -0.57
N LEU A 17 -7.51 -7.43 -1.18
CA LEU A 17 -6.10 -7.68 -0.86
C LEU A 17 -5.24 -6.44 -1.08
N ARG A 18 -5.55 -5.64 -2.09
CA ARG A 18 -4.86 -4.40 -2.38
C ARG A 18 -5.08 -3.36 -1.27
N THR A 19 -6.29 -3.21 -0.75
CA THR A 19 -6.56 -2.34 0.40
C THR A 19 -5.85 -2.82 1.65
N VAL A 20 -5.86 -4.13 1.92
CA VAL A 20 -5.14 -4.70 3.07
C VAL A 20 -3.63 -4.46 2.95
N ARG A 21 -3.03 -4.70 1.77
CA ARG A 21 -1.61 -4.43 1.52
C ARG A 21 -1.27 -2.96 1.69
N LEU A 22 -2.16 -2.05 1.27
CA LEU A 22 -1.97 -0.61 1.45
C LEU A 22 -1.97 -0.21 2.93
N ASP A 23 -2.90 -0.77 3.72
CA ASP A 23 -2.96 -0.52 5.17
C ASP A 23 -1.69 -1.01 5.89
N LEU A 24 -1.23 -2.21 5.57
CA LEU A 24 0.01 -2.76 6.13
C LEU A 24 1.24 -1.93 5.72
N ALA A 25 1.30 -1.47 4.47
CA ALA A 25 2.36 -0.58 4.00
C ALA A 25 2.37 0.75 4.77
N ARG A 26 1.20 1.33 5.04
CA ARG A 26 1.06 2.54 5.88
C ARG A 26 1.59 2.32 7.29
N ARG A 27 1.20 1.22 7.95
CA ARG A 27 1.69 0.89 9.30
C ARG A 27 3.21 0.75 9.32
N GLN A 28 3.80 0.15 8.28
CA GLN A 28 5.25 0.06 8.17
C GLN A 28 5.90 1.43 8.00
N LEU A 29 5.33 2.34 7.19
CA LEU A 29 5.84 3.71 7.06
C LEU A 29 5.81 4.47 8.38
N LEU A 30 4.71 4.36 9.13
CA LEU A 30 4.54 5.02 10.43
C LEU A 30 5.46 4.45 11.52
N ALA A 31 5.80 3.16 11.44
CA ALA A 31 6.70 2.50 12.39
C ALA A 31 8.19 2.60 12.00
N ALA A 32 8.49 2.94 10.74
CA ALA A 32 9.85 3.05 10.26
C ALA A 32 10.46 4.40 10.63
N ALA A 33 11.73 4.40 11.02
CA ALA A 33 12.51 5.62 11.07
C ALA A 33 12.84 6.05 9.63
N ALA A 34 12.56 7.30 9.26
CA ALA A 34 12.83 7.82 7.91
C ALA A 34 14.30 7.70 7.48
N ALA A 35 15.22 7.57 8.43
CA ALA A 35 16.65 7.38 8.17
C ALA A 35 17.00 6.02 7.54
N SER A 36 16.14 5.00 7.64
CA SER A 36 16.48 3.63 7.22
C SER A 36 15.49 2.99 6.26
N THR A 37 14.45 3.70 5.84
CA THR A 37 13.40 3.13 4.99
C THR A 37 12.88 4.17 4.00
N THR A 38 12.86 3.80 2.73
CA THR A 38 12.29 4.62 1.66
C THR A 38 10.88 4.17 1.29
N ILE A 39 10.08 5.10 0.77
CA ILE A 39 8.73 4.82 0.27
C ILE A 39 8.76 3.77 -0.85
N THR A 40 9.80 3.79 -1.68
CA THR A 40 9.99 2.83 -2.79
C THR A 40 10.20 1.41 -2.27
N GLU A 41 11.02 1.22 -1.24
CA GLU A 41 11.25 -0.10 -0.63
C GLU A 41 9.99 -0.65 0.03
N VAL A 42 9.24 0.21 0.73
CA VAL A 42 7.96 -0.20 1.33
C VAL A 42 6.96 -0.58 0.24
N ALA A 43 6.82 0.24 -0.81
CA ALA A 43 5.95 -0.07 -1.93
C ALA A 43 6.31 -1.42 -2.57
N ALA A 44 7.59 -1.63 -2.87
CA ALA A 44 8.07 -2.87 -3.48
C ALA A 44 7.81 -4.09 -2.59
N ARG A 45 8.04 -3.99 -1.27
CA ARG A 45 7.78 -5.07 -0.30
C ARG A 45 6.32 -5.51 -0.29
N TRP A 46 5.38 -4.59 -0.49
CA TRP A 46 3.95 -4.87 -0.51
C TRP A 46 3.39 -5.12 -1.93
N GLY A 47 4.26 -5.24 -2.93
CA GLY A 47 3.90 -5.59 -4.30
C GLY A 47 3.35 -4.41 -5.12
N PHE A 48 3.72 -3.19 -4.78
CA PHE A 48 3.39 -1.98 -5.53
C PHE A 48 4.61 -1.39 -6.22
N THR A 49 4.38 -0.77 -7.38
CA THR A 49 5.34 0.19 -7.93
C THR A 49 5.21 1.52 -7.19
N ALA A 50 6.28 2.30 -7.11
CA ALA A 50 6.29 3.57 -6.37
C ALA A 50 5.20 4.56 -6.85
N SER A 51 5.05 4.74 -8.17
CA SER A 51 4.06 5.65 -8.76
C SER A 51 2.62 5.20 -8.44
N HIS A 52 2.37 3.89 -8.51
CA HIS A 52 1.04 3.34 -8.24
C HIS A 52 0.70 3.39 -6.75
N PHE A 53 1.68 3.13 -5.89
CA PHE A 53 1.56 3.25 -4.45
C PHE A 53 1.20 4.68 -4.06
N ALA A 54 1.97 5.68 -4.49
CA ALA A 54 1.73 7.08 -4.16
C ALA A 54 0.34 7.57 -4.62
N ALA A 55 -0.07 7.21 -5.84
CA ALA A 55 -1.39 7.56 -6.36
C ALA A 55 -2.54 6.91 -5.56
N LEU A 56 -2.40 5.63 -5.22
CA LEU A 56 -3.38 4.91 -4.42
C LEU A 56 -3.45 5.46 -2.99
N TYR A 57 -2.29 5.69 -2.38
CA TYR A 57 -2.17 6.24 -1.03
C TYR A 57 -2.86 7.58 -0.90
N ARG A 58 -2.60 8.50 -1.83
CA ARG A 58 -3.26 9.81 -1.86
C ARG A 58 -4.76 9.69 -2.07
N ARG A 59 -5.23 8.76 -2.90
CA ARG A 59 -6.66 8.52 -3.11
C ARG A 59 -7.33 7.96 -1.83
N SER A 60 -6.63 7.14 -1.06
CA SER A 60 -7.18 6.50 0.16
C SER A 60 -7.08 7.36 1.42
N TYR A 61 -6.01 8.15 1.56
CA TYR A 61 -5.72 8.89 2.80
C TYR A 61 -5.69 10.42 2.63
N GLY A 62 -5.85 10.92 1.40
CA GLY A 62 -5.91 12.36 1.10
C GLY A 62 -4.56 13.07 0.98
N HIS A 63 -3.46 12.44 1.38
CA HIS A 63 -2.10 12.99 1.32
C HIS A 63 -1.08 11.96 0.80
N PRO A 64 0.11 12.37 0.34
CA PRO A 64 1.14 11.43 -0.09
C PRO A 64 1.76 10.65 1.10
N PRO A 65 2.38 9.48 0.83
CA PRO A 65 3.05 8.67 1.84
C PRO A 65 4.28 9.35 2.47
N THR A 66 4.84 10.39 1.83
CA THR A 66 5.91 11.22 2.39
C THR A 66 5.48 11.95 3.67
N LEU A 67 4.19 12.22 3.86
CA LEU A 67 3.71 12.88 5.06
C LEU A 67 3.70 11.94 6.27
N ASP A 68 3.39 10.66 6.06
CA ASP A 68 3.38 9.64 7.11
C ASP A 68 4.79 9.10 7.40
N LEU A 69 5.70 9.18 6.43
CA LEU A 69 7.11 8.93 6.67
C LEU A 69 7.71 10.15 7.38
N HIS A 70 7.62 10.17 8.71
CA HIS A 70 8.19 11.24 9.53
C HIS A 70 9.70 11.35 9.29
N THR A 71 10.13 12.34 8.50
CA THR A 71 11.51 12.84 8.51
C THR A 71 11.75 13.50 9.86
N GLN A 72 12.07 12.72 10.89
CA GLN A 72 12.67 13.31 12.08
C GLN A 72 14.09 13.76 11.71
N PRO A 73 14.46 15.01 12.05
CA PRO A 73 15.75 15.61 11.72
C PRO A 73 16.94 14.88 12.35
#